data_AF-A0A1X7RUI9-F1
#
_entry.id   AF-A0A1X7RUI9-F1
#
_cell.length_a   1.000
_cell.length_b   1.000
_cell.length_c   1.000
_cell.angle_alpha   90.00
_cell.angle_beta   90.00
_cell.angle_gamma   90.00
#
_symmetry.space_group_name_H-M   'P 1'
#
loop_
_entity.id
_entity.type
_entity.pdbx_description
1 polymer ?
#
loop_
_entity_poly.entity_id
_entity_poly.type
_entity_poly.pdbx_seq_one_letter_code
_entity_poly.pdbx_strand_id
1 'polypeptide(L)'
;MATPDEAGFTLGPTILQLIVTMTWATLLKPGKNRLFNLYLVSEAVLDQFFNFASAASLSFAPGLLEALLCVSPPTINWFKNLPTNSVSRWAVYALVLEKPGCKTLIYIGSGTSTANGVAARWRQYDEWLLNWEWMPSRVGPALKNDYKITHKGTLVWIPFPPPAWVPVFRLLFKAMEAMLTYAFWAVESRDTSHTMRSLCSWPLDSFTYDGLGTHSPMSEQVPGNFDLTDEQLEELAQRTLKTNNETKERSRLRIKASERISCKMCHVNCSSYFELARHNGSNRHLERVRKTAAGTIAKYRCKVCPWTSDKASAFVNHRNRKHGGAGK
;
A
#
# COMPACT_ATOMS: atom_id res chain seq x y z
N MET A 1 -3.39 32.28 -54.28
CA MET A 1 -4.49 32.63 -53.36
C MET A 1 -4.91 31.32 -52.69
N ALA A 2 -4.28 30.99 -51.56
CA ALA A 2 -4.55 29.75 -50.82
C ALA A 2 -5.41 30.12 -49.61
N THR A 3 -6.55 29.46 -49.46
CA THR A 3 -7.45 29.60 -48.32
C THR A 3 -6.89 28.84 -47.11
N PRO A 4 -6.87 29.44 -45.92
CA PRO A 4 -6.52 28.74 -44.69
C PRO A 4 -7.78 28.12 -44.09
N ASP A 5 -8.09 26.89 -44.46
CA ASP A 5 -8.90 25.99 -43.62
C ASP A 5 -7.93 25.04 -42.91
N GLU A 6 -7.17 25.59 -41.96
CA GLU A 6 -6.54 24.75 -40.95
C GLU A 6 -7.62 24.33 -39.96
N ALA A 7 -8.02 23.07 -40.12
CA ALA A 7 -8.76 22.29 -39.15
C ALA A 7 -8.29 22.62 -37.73
N GLY A 8 -9.18 23.22 -36.94
CA GLY A 8 -9.04 23.28 -35.50
C GLY A 8 -9.00 21.85 -34.96
N PHE A 9 -7.80 21.30 -34.82
CA PHE A 9 -7.57 20.10 -34.02
C PHE A 9 -7.93 20.46 -32.59
N THR A 10 -9.16 20.19 -32.17
CA THR A 10 -9.50 20.13 -30.75
C THR A 10 -8.74 18.95 -30.17
N LEU A 11 -7.52 19.20 -29.71
CA LEU A 11 -6.77 18.25 -28.89
C LEU A 11 -7.69 17.88 -27.71
N GLY A 12 -8.06 16.61 -27.61
CA GLY A 12 -8.84 16.11 -26.49
C GLY A 12 -8.16 16.45 -25.15
N PRO A 13 -8.92 16.48 -24.04
CA PRO A 13 -8.37 16.88 -22.75
C PRO A 13 -7.20 15.98 -22.35
N THR A 14 -6.10 16.59 -21.91
CA THR A 14 -5.00 15.83 -21.30
C THR A 14 -5.48 15.20 -19.99
N ILE A 15 -4.85 14.10 -19.58
CA ILE A 15 -5.14 13.47 -18.28
C ILE A 15 -4.98 14.43 -17.10
N LEU A 16 -3.99 15.33 -17.18
CA LEU A 16 -3.77 16.36 -16.18
C LEU A 16 -4.97 17.29 -16.09
N GLN A 17 -5.42 17.85 -17.22
CA GLN A 17 -6.59 18.73 -17.27
C GLN A 17 -7.84 18.05 -16.71
N LEU A 18 -8.12 16.81 -17.14
CA LEU A 18 -9.29 16.08 -16.64
C LEU A 18 -9.24 15.88 -15.13
N ILE A 19 -8.11 15.43 -14.59
CA ILE A 19 -7.94 15.20 -13.14
C ILE A 19 -8.08 16.50 -12.36
N VAL A 20 -7.50 17.61 -12.86
CA VAL A 20 -7.64 18.94 -12.25
C VAL A 20 -9.11 19.36 -12.20
N THR A 21 -9.80 19.31 -13.34
CA THR A 21 -11.21 19.71 -13.46
C THR A 21 -12.13 18.87 -12.58
N MET A 22 -11.96 17.54 -12.59
CA MET A 22 -12.78 16.66 -11.74
C MET A 22 -12.48 16.85 -10.25
N THR A 23 -11.21 17.09 -9.89
CA THR A 23 -10.83 17.38 -8.50
C THR A 23 -11.44 18.71 -8.04
N TRP A 24 -11.44 19.73 -8.90
CA TRP A 24 -12.11 20.98 -8.63
C TRP A 24 -13.62 20.83 -8.46
N ALA A 25 -14.29 20.11 -9.37
CA ALA A 25 -15.72 19.82 -9.25
C ALA A 25 -16.04 19.08 -7.94
N THR A 26 -15.13 18.23 -7.48
CA THR A 26 -15.22 17.55 -6.17
C THR A 26 -15.07 18.55 -5.03
N LEU A 27 -14.10 19.47 -5.09
CA LEU A 27 -13.89 20.52 -4.09
C LEU A 27 -15.10 21.45 -3.96
N LEU A 28 -15.89 21.67 -5.02
CA LEU A 28 -17.10 22.50 -4.94
C LEU A 28 -18.24 21.85 -4.13
N LYS A 29 -18.15 20.55 -3.81
CA LYS A 29 -19.19 19.84 -3.06
C LYS A 29 -19.18 20.22 -1.56
N PRO A 30 -20.34 20.15 -0.88
CA PRO A 30 -20.45 20.41 0.55
C PRO A 30 -19.87 19.26 1.40
N GLY A 31 -19.77 19.46 2.71
CA GLY A 31 -19.35 18.42 3.66
C GLY A 31 -17.84 18.16 3.72
N LYS A 32 -17.03 19.18 3.42
CA LYS A 32 -15.57 19.12 3.46
C LYS A 32 -14.99 19.86 4.66
N ASN A 33 -13.82 19.44 5.10
CA ASN A 33 -13.05 20.07 6.17
C ASN A 33 -12.78 21.54 5.82
N ARG A 34 -12.83 22.44 6.82
CA ARG A 34 -12.59 23.88 6.65
C ARG A 34 -11.24 24.21 6.00
N LEU A 35 -10.24 23.35 6.16
CA LEU A 35 -8.91 23.56 5.57
C LEU A 35 -8.96 23.62 4.04
N PHE A 36 -9.82 22.84 3.40
CA PHE A 36 -10.02 22.96 1.96
C PHE A 36 -10.52 24.37 1.61
N ASN A 37 -11.37 24.96 2.45
CA ASN A 37 -11.89 26.30 2.23
C ASN A 37 -10.87 27.42 2.48
N LEU A 38 -9.86 27.16 3.29
CA LEU A 38 -8.83 28.16 3.63
C LEU A 38 -7.70 28.15 2.62
N TYR A 39 -7.37 26.99 2.07
CA TYR A 39 -6.17 26.81 1.25
C TYR A 39 -6.48 26.47 -0.22
N LEU A 40 -7.73 26.15 -0.61
CA LEU A 40 -8.04 25.62 -1.96
C LEU A 40 -9.35 26.13 -2.64
N VAL A 41 -9.74 27.43 -2.61
CA VAL A 41 -11.09 27.87 -3.13
C VAL A 41 -11.18 29.09 -4.05
N SER A 42 -10.10 29.80 -4.39
CA SER A 42 -10.23 30.92 -5.34
C SER A 42 -9.93 30.47 -6.78
N GLU A 43 -10.32 31.26 -7.78
CA GLU A 43 -9.93 31.02 -9.18
C GLU A 43 -8.39 31.00 -9.34
N ALA A 44 -7.68 31.80 -8.54
CA ALA A 44 -6.23 31.72 -8.39
C ALA A 44 -5.75 30.36 -7.84
N VAL A 45 -6.58 29.62 -7.10
CA VAL A 45 -6.27 28.25 -6.67
C VAL A 45 -6.36 27.27 -7.83
N LEU A 46 -7.25 27.44 -8.79
CA LEU A 46 -7.29 26.57 -9.98
C LEU A 46 -6.01 26.72 -10.80
N ASP A 47 -5.56 27.96 -11.02
CA ASP A 47 -4.29 28.25 -11.67
C ASP A 47 -3.10 27.77 -10.83
N GLN A 48 -3.12 27.98 -9.51
CA GLN A 48 -2.09 27.42 -8.62
C GLN A 48 -2.11 25.89 -8.62
N PHE A 49 -3.27 25.24 -8.63
CA PHE A 49 -3.41 23.79 -8.72
C PHE A 49 -2.83 23.31 -10.04
N PHE A 50 -3.15 23.95 -11.16
CA PHE A 50 -2.64 23.55 -12.47
C PHE A 50 -1.13 23.77 -12.56
N ASN A 51 -0.64 24.93 -12.13
CA ASN A 51 0.79 25.26 -12.07
C ASN A 51 1.53 24.31 -11.14
N PHE A 52 0.94 23.98 -10.00
CA PHE A 52 1.47 23.02 -9.06
C PHE A 52 1.44 21.62 -9.59
N ALA A 53 0.35 21.15 -10.20
CA ALA A 53 0.24 19.79 -10.71
C ALA A 53 1.23 19.60 -11.88
N SER A 54 1.46 20.67 -12.65
CA SER A 54 2.54 20.77 -13.63
C SER A 54 3.92 20.77 -12.96
N ALA A 55 4.14 21.54 -11.90
CA ALA A 55 5.41 21.65 -11.16
C ALA A 55 5.74 20.40 -10.31
N ALA A 56 4.74 19.70 -9.81
CA ALA A 56 4.83 18.56 -8.91
C ALA A 56 5.19 17.25 -9.62
N SER A 57 5.38 17.28 -10.95
CA SER A 57 5.61 16.08 -11.77
C SER A 57 4.54 15.01 -11.55
N LEU A 58 3.26 15.43 -11.50
CA LEU A 58 2.13 14.52 -11.31
C LEU A 58 2.16 13.46 -12.40
N SER A 59 2.18 12.21 -11.98
CA SER A 59 2.23 11.04 -12.86
C SER A 59 0.97 10.20 -12.66
N PHE A 60 0.56 9.51 -13.72
CA PHE A 60 -0.71 8.81 -13.77
C PHE A 60 -0.55 7.37 -14.21
N ALA A 61 -1.46 6.52 -13.74
CA ALA A 61 -1.53 5.15 -14.21
C ALA A 61 -1.79 5.10 -15.72
N PRO A 62 -1.10 4.22 -16.47
CA PRO A 62 -1.42 3.99 -17.87
C PRO A 62 -2.88 3.61 -18.05
N GLY A 63 -3.56 4.22 -19.02
CA GLY A 63 -4.97 3.93 -19.28
C GLY A 63 -5.97 4.66 -18.39
N LEU A 64 -5.53 5.55 -17.47
CA LEU A 64 -6.44 6.23 -16.54
C LEU A 64 -7.34 7.26 -17.22
N LEU A 65 -6.85 7.97 -18.25
CA LEU A 65 -7.66 8.90 -19.02
C LEU A 65 -8.79 8.16 -19.74
N GLU A 66 -8.43 7.09 -20.42
CA GLU A 66 -9.32 6.21 -21.16
C GLU A 66 -10.35 5.57 -20.22
N ALA A 67 -9.92 5.14 -19.03
CA ALA A 67 -10.80 4.57 -18.01
C ALA A 67 -11.86 5.57 -17.53
N LEU A 68 -11.49 6.84 -17.33
CA LEU A 68 -12.42 7.89 -16.86
C LEU A 68 -13.39 8.36 -17.95
N LEU A 69 -12.97 8.31 -19.21
CA LEU A 69 -13.78 8.73 -20.36
C LEU A 69 -14.58 7.58 -21.00
N CYS A 70 -14.39 6.33 -20.53
CA CYS A 70 -15.05 5.17 -21.10
C CYS A 70 -16.57 5.19 -20.86
N VAL A 71 -17.33 4.70 -21.84
CA VAL A 71 -18.79 4.57 -21.74
C VAL A 71 -19.24 3.55 -20.68
N SER A 72 -18.38 2.60 -20.34
CA SER A 72 -18.60 1.58 -19.31
C SER A 72 -17.56 1.71 -18.18
N PRO A 73 -17.92 1.38 -16.93
CA PRO A 73 -16.97 1.46 -15.82
C PRO A 73 -15.77 0.51 -16.04
N PRO A 74 -14.59 0.82 -15.47
CA PRO A 74 -13.42 -0.04 -15.59
C PRO A 74 -13.68 -1.43 -15.01
N THR A 75 -13.07 -2.45 -15.59
CA THR A 75 -13.15 -3.82 -15.05
C THR A 75 -12.17 -4.01 -13.89
N ILE A 76 -12.40 -5.03 -13.05
CA ILE A 76 -11.43 -5.44 -12.03
C ILE A 76 -10.05 -5.77 -12.63
N ASN A 77 -10.03 -6.30 -13.86
CA ASN A 77 -8.77 -6.58 -14.54
C ASN A 77 -7.96 -5.31 -14.84
N TRP A 78 -8.63 -4.19 -15.14
CA TRP A 78 -7.96 -2.90 -15.27
C TRP A 78 -7.30 -2.47 -13.96
N PHE A 79 -8.02 -2.57 -12.83
CA PHE A 79 -7.46 -2.27 -11.51
C PHE A 79 -6.26 -3.17 -11.17
N LYS A 80 -6.31 -4.47 -11.52
CA LYS A 80 -5.21 -5.42 -11.31
C LYS A 80 -3.97 -5.14 -12.17
N ASN A 81 -4.10 -4.37 -13.25
CA ASN A 81 -2.98 -3.95 -14.09
C ASN A 81 -2.37 -2.61 -13.65
N LEU A 82 -2.92 -1.95 -12.63
CA LEU A 82 -2.36 -0.71 -12.10
C LEU A 82 -0.94 -0.93 -11.56
N PRO A 83 -0.03 0.05 -11.74
CA PRO A 83 1.35 -0.06 -11.27
C PRO A 83 1.40 -0.19 -9.75
N THR A 84 2.26 -1.09 -9.25
CA THR A 84 2.38 -1.41 -7.82
C THR A 84 3.56 -0.73 -7.13
N ASN A 85 4.28 0.15 -7.84
CA ASN A 85 5.48 0.79 -7.32
C ASN A 85 5.15 1.70 -6.13
N SER A 86 5.67 1.37 -4.96
CA SER A 86 5.44 2.11 -3.71
C SER A 86 6.64 2.94 -3.25
N VAL A 87 7.77 2.89 -3.97
CA VAL A 87 9.03 3.45 -3.48
C VAL A 87 9.08 4.97 -3.73
N SER A 88 9.44 5.68 -2.66
CA SER A 88 9.76 7.11 -2.63
C SER A 88 8.74 8.04 -3.28
N ARG A 89 7.45 7.76 -3.07
CA ARG A 89 6.37 8.54 -3.68
C ARG A 89 5.15 8.68 -2.78
N TRP A 90 4.44 9.80 -2.93
CA TRP A 90 3.07 9.92 -2.48
C TRP A 90 2.14 9.45 -3.59
N ALA A 91 1.04 8.79 -3.24
CA ALA A 91 0.12 8.27 -4.23
C ALA A 91 -1.33 8.25 -3.74
N VAL A 92 -2.27 8.45 -4.66
CA VAL A 92 -3.63 7.93 -4.57
C VAL A 92 -3.62 6.54 -5.20
N TYR A 93 -4.29 5.59 -4.57
CA TYR A 93 -4.24 4.18 -4.93
C TYR A 93 -5.56 3.46 -4.83
N ALA A 94 -5.64 2.32 -5.49
CA ALA A 94 -6.72 1.36 -5.39
C ALA A 94 -6.22 0.03 -4.80
N LEU A 95 -7.01 -0.55 -3.90
CA LEU A 95 -6.91 -1.95 -3.48
C LEU A 95 -7.96 -2.77 -4.21
N VAL A 96 -7.59 -3.99 -4.57
CA VAL A 96 -8.54 -5.02 -5.03
C VAL A 96 -8.58 -6.12 -3.99
N LEU A 97 -9.78 -6.42 -3.49
CA LEU A 97 -10.03 -7.45 -2.49
C LEU A 97 -10.94 -8.53 -3.08
N GLU A 98 -10.51 -9.78 -3.01
CA GLU A 98 -11.25 -10.92 -3.56
C GLU A 98 -11.49 -12.01 -2.51
N LYS A 99 -12.65 -12.64 -2.63
CA LYS A 99 -13.05 -13.84 -1.88
C LYS A 99 -13.78 -14.78 -2.84
N PRO A 100 -13.43 -16.08 -2.91
CA PRO A 100 -14.08 -17.03 -3.80
C PRO A 100 -15.62 -17.03 -3.63
N GLY A 101 -16.33 -17.01 -4.76
CA GLY A 101 -17.80 -17.00 -4.79
C GLY A 101 -18.46 -15.68 -4.34
N CYS A 102 -17.67 -14.65 -4.02
CA CYS A 102 -18.17 -13.34 -3.59
C CYS A 102 -17.80 -12.26 -4.61
N LYS A 103 -18.55 -11.17 -4.62
CA LYS A 103 -18.24 -10.00 -5.46
C LYS A 103 -16.92 -9.37 -5.02
N THR A 104 -16.10 -8.96 -6.00
CA THR A 104 -14.84 -8.25 -5.76
C THR A 104 -15.12 -6.89 -5.14
N LEU A 105 -14.30 -6.53 -4.15
CA LEU A 105 -14.39 -5.24 -3.46
C LEU A 105 -13.20 -4.36 -3.84
N ILE A 106 -13.42 -3.07 -3.96
CA ILE A 106 -12.35 -2.09 -4.17
C ILE A 106 -12.35 -1.03 -3.07
N TYR A 107 -11.17 -0.49 -2.80
CA TYR A 107 -11.00 0.64 -1.90
C TYR A 107 -10.01 1.63 -2.51
N ILE A 108 -10.35 2.91 -2.53
CA ILE A 108 -9.43 3.98 -2.93
C ILE A 108 -8.98 4.72 -1.69
N GLY A 109 -7.68 4.98 -1.60
CA GLY A 109 -7.07 5.73 -0.50
C GLY A 109 -5.84 6.50 -0.97
N SER A 110 -5.27 7.33 -0.10
CA SER A 110 -4.00 8.00 -0.35
C SER A 110 -2.93 7.67 0.69
N GLY A 111 -1.67 7.81 0.29
CA GLY A 111 -0.50 7.57 1.13
C GLY A 111 0.48 8.72 1.01
N THR A 112 0.50 9.59 2.03
CA THR A 112 1.25 10.87 2.05
C THR A 112 2.20 10.97 3.26
N SER A 113 2.69 9.82 3.74
CA SER A 113 3.71 9.80 4.79
C SER A 113 4.97 10.48 4.28
N THR A 114 5.51 11.45 5.02
CA THR A 114 6.78 12.10 4.67
C THR A 114 7.97 11.15 4.79
N ALA A 115 7.85 10.10 5.61
CA ALA A 115 8.93 9.14 5.82
C ALA A 115 9.00 8.04 4.76
N ASN A 116 7.83 7.49 4.37
CA ASN A 116 7.78 6.31 3.48
C ASN A 116 6.73 6.42 2.37
N GLY A 117 6.05 7.56 2.25
CA GLY A 117 5.02 7.77 1.23
C GLY A 117 3.91 6.73 1.28
N VAL A 118 3.55 6.20 0.11
CA VAL A 118 2.54 5.14 -0.02
C VAL A 118 2.99 3.79 0.55
N ALA A 119 4.30 3.51 0.61
CA ALA A 119 4.81 2.26 1.19
C ALA A 119 4.42 2.09 2.67
N ALA A 120 4.23 3.19 3.41
CA ALA A 120 3.70 3.14 4.77
C ALA A 120 2.34 2.44 4.83
N ARG A 121 1.43 2.75 3.89
CA ARG A 121 0.12 2.12 3.77
C ARG A 121 0.23 0.67 3.33
N TRP A 122 1.16 0.35 2.42
CA TRP A 122 1.31 -1.02 1.92
C TRP A 122 1.66 -1.96 3.05
N ARG A 123 2.68 -1.58 3.83
CA ARG A 123 3.08 -2.31 5.04
C ARG A 123 1.93 -2.45 6.02
N GLN A 124 1.16 -1.39 6.22
CA GLN A 124 -0.01 -1.43 7.10
C GLN A 124 -1.02 -2.52 6.68
N TYR A 125 -1.25 -2.66 5.38
CA TYR A 125 -2.10 -3.71 4.81
C TYR A 125 -1.45 -5.10 4.83
N ASP A 126 -0.14 -5.20 4.59
CA ASP A 126 0.59 -6.47 4.67
C ASP A 126 0.61 -7.03 6.09
N GLU A 127 0.71 -6.13 7.07
CA GLU A 127 0.73 -6.42 8.50
C GLU A 127 -0.64 -6.14 9.14
N TRP A 128 -1.75 -6.31 8.41
CA TRP A 128 -3.08 -5.87 8.85
C TRP A 128 -3.53 -6.47 10.20
N LEU A 129 -3.09 -7.69 10.54
CA LEU A 129 -3.39 -8.30 11.84
C LEU A 129 -2.81 -7.51 13.01
N LEU A 130 -1.64 -6.90 12.82
CA LEU A 130 -0.99 -6.04 13.82
C LEU A 130 -1.54 -4.61 13.79
N ASN A 131 -2.10 -4.20 12.65
CA ASN A 131 -2.57 -2.85 12.39
C ASN A 131 -4.09 -2.73 12.35
N TRP A 132 -4.82 -3.70 12.90
CA TRP A 132 -6.28 -3.81 12.79
C TRP A 132 -7.00 -2.50 13.16
N GLU A 133 -6.58 -1.86 14.25
CA GLU A 133 -7.20 -0.61 14.76
C GLU A 133 -7.01 0.58 13.82
N TRP A 134 -6.00 0.52 12.96
CA TRP A 134 -5.61 1.60 12.05
C TRP A 134 -6.10 1.36 10.62
N MET A 135 -6.72 0.20 10.36
CA MET A 135 -7.29 -0.13 9.05
C MET A 135 -8.46 0.80 8.68
N PRO A 136 -8.66 1.09 7.39
CA PRO A 136 -9.90 1.68 6.94
C PRO A 136 -11.10 0.87 7.44
N SER A 137 -12.17 1.58 7.81
CA SER A 137 -13.32 1.03 8.54
C SER A 137 -13.94 -0.22 7.93
N ARG A 138 -13.86 -0.39 6.59
CA ARG A 138 -14.38 -1.57 5.90
C ARG A 138 -13.32 -2.51 5.31
N VAL A 139 -12.08 -2.05 5.15
CA VAL A 139 -10.99 -2.92 4.67
C VAL A 139 -10.63 -3.95 5.74
N GLY A 140 -10.48 -3.54 7.01
CA GLY A 140 -10.18 -4.45 8.12
C GLY A 140 -11.25 -5.53 8.31
N PRO A 141 -12.55 -5.17 8.41
CA PRO A 141 -13.64 -6.15 8.46
C PRO A 141 -13.73 -7.06 7.24
N ALA A 142 -13.49 -6.57 6.02
CA ALA A 142 -13.45 -7.42 4.83
C ALA A 142 -12.34 -8.48 4.96
N LEU A 143 -11.14 -8.09 5.39
CA LEU A 143 -10.02 -9.01 5.63
C LEU A 143 -10.32 -10.05 6.72
N LYS A 144 -11.05 -9.66 7.78
CA LYS A 144 -11.55 -10.61 8.80
C LYS A 144 -12.59 -11.58 8.24
N ASN A 145 -13.34 -11.17 7.21
CA ASN A 145 -14.33 -12.00 6.52
C ASN A 145 -13.71 -12.72 5.30
N ASP A 146 -12.46 -13.18 5.41
CA ASP A 146 -11.72 -13.98 4.42
C ASP A 146 -11.48 -13.33 3.04
N TYR A 147 -11.76 -12.05 2.86
CA TYR A 147 -11.25 -11.34 1.68
C TYR A 147 -9.74 -11.21 1.75
N LYS A 148 -9.10 -11.27 0.60
CA LYS A 148 -7.65 -11.07 0.45
C LYS A 148 -7.40 -9.88 -0.44
N ILE A 149 -6.48 -8.99 -0.04
CA ILE A 149 -5.97 -7.96 -0.95
C ILE A 149 -5.13 -8.68 -2.01
N THR A 150 -5.66 -8.78 -3.22
CA THR A 150 -5.01 -9.42 -4.37
C THR A 150 -4.20 -8.44 -5.20
N HIS A 151 -4.46 -7.13 -5.06
CA HIS A 151 -3.70 -6.08 -5.75
C HIS A 151 -3.65 -4.77 -4.96
N LYS A 152 -2.53 -4.03 -5.11
CA LYS A 152 -2.33 -2.67 -4.59
C LYS A 152 -1.72 -1.79 -5.68
N GLY A 153 -2.55 -0.98 -6.33
CA GLY A 153 -2.14 -0.22 -7.52
C GLY A 153 -2.22 1.29 -7.31
N THR A 154 -1.27 2.06 -7.82
CA THR A 154 -1.29 3.53 -7.77
C THR A 154 -2.03 4.10 -8.98
N LEU A 155 -2.92 5.07 -8.74
CA LEU A 155 -3.69 5.78 -9.76
C LEU A 155 -2.99 7.09 -10.17
N VAL A 156 -2.56 7.86 -9.17
CA VAL A 156 -1.89 9.16 -9.33
C VAL A 156 -0.77 9.24 -8.31
N TRP A 157 0.41 9.73 -8.68
CA TRP A 157 1.54 9.84 -7.77
C TRP A 157 2.50 10.98 -8.10
N ILE A 158 3.32 11.32 -7.11
CA ILE A 158 4.42 12.30 -7.19
C ILE A 158 5.65 11.80 -6.44
N PRO A 159 6.86 12.31 -6.76
CA PRO A 159 7.98 12.24 -5.83
C PRO A 159 7.63 12.94 -4.49
N PHE A 160 8.47 12.76 -3.46
CA PHE A 160 8.25 13.48 -2.20
C PHE A 160 8.22 15.00 -2.43
N PRO A 161 7.17 15.69 -1.97
CA PRO A 161 7.12 17.14 -2.10
C PRO A 161 8.14 17.80 -1.16
N PRO A 162 8.60 19.02 -1.48
CA PRO A 162 9.39 19.83 -0.56
C PRO A 162 8.64 20.10 0.75
N PRO A 163 9.33 20.30 1.89
CA PRO A 163 8.69 20.48 3.20
C PRO A 163 7.64 21.59 3.28
N ALA A 164 7.94 22.77 2.73
CA ALA A 164 7.01 23.90 2.66
C ALA A 164 5.65 23.54 2.03
N TRP A 165 5.68 22.59 1.10
CA TRP A 165 4.54 22.21 0.29
C TRP A 165 3.75 21.00 0.85
N VAL A 166 4.33 20.25 1.79
CA VAL A 166 3.70 19.08 2.44
C VAL A 166 2.25 19.33 2.89
N PRO A 167 1.89 20.45 3.56
CA PRO A 167 0.52 20.65 4.08
C PRO A 167 -0.50 20.75 2.94
N VAL A 168 -0.23 21.60 1.94
CA VAL A 168 -1.11 21.84 0.80
C VAL A 168 -1.21 20.60 -0.09
N PHE A 169 -0.09 19.93 -0.36
CA PHE A 169 -0.07 18.68 -1.12
C PHE A 169 -0.91 17.58 -0.46
N ARG A 170 -0.96 17.51 0.88
CA ARG A 170 -1.82 16.54 1.58
C ARG A 170 -3.30 16.81 1.37
N LEU A 171 -3.72 18.09 1.41
CA LEU A 171 -5.09 18.46 1.04
C LEU A 171 -5.38 18.03 -0.40
N LEU A 172 -4.44 18.27 -1.32
CA LEU A 172 -4.59 17.88 -2.71
C LEU A 172 -4.83 16.39 -2.90
N PHE A 173 -4.00 15.57 -2.25
CA PHE A 173 -4.11 14.12 -2.34
C PHE A 173 -5.42 13.61 -1.74
N LYS A 174 -5.95 14.27 -0.70
CA LYS A 174 -7.27 13.96 -0.16
C LYS A 174 -8.41 14.38 -1.10
N ALA A 175 -8.28 15.51 -1.80
CA ALA A 175 -9.24 15.91 -2.82
C ALA A 175 -9.25 14.94 -4.01
N MET A 176 -8.07 14.54 -4.50
CA MET A 176 -7.93 13.55 -5.58
C MET A 176 -8.38 12.15 -5.14
N GLU A 177 -8.12 11.75 -3.89
CA GLU A 177 -8.64 10.52 -3.29
C GLU A 177 -10.16 10.52 -3.31
N ALA A 178 -10.79 11.60 -2.85
CA ALA A 178 -12.24 11.74 -2.91
C ALA A 178 -12.76 11.69 -4.34
N MET A 179 -12.17 12.46 -5.25
CA MET A 179 -12.55 12.50 -6.65
C MET A 179 -12.52 11.10 -7.29
N LEU A 180 -11.40 10.37 -7.16
CA LEU A 180 -11.27 9.03 -7.75
C LEU A 180 -12.15 8.00 -7.04
N THR A 181 -12.37 8.16 -5.72
CA THR A 181 -13.33 7.34 -4.96
C THR A 181 -14.73 7.44 -5.54
N TYR A 182 -15.21 8.65 -5.85
CA TYR A 182 -16.56 8.84 -6.39
C TYR A 182 -16.64 8.59 -7.89
N ALA A 183 -15.62 8.94 -8.67
CA ALA A 183 -15.56 8.67 -10.10
C ALA A 183 -15.73 7.17 -10.37
N PHE A 184 -14.95 6.32 -9.68
CA PHE A 184 -15.01 4.87 -9.79
C PHE A 184 -16.02 4.19 -8.85
N TRP A 185 -16.81 4.97 -8.11
CA TRP A 185 -17.75 4.52 -7.09
C TRP A 185 -17.17 3.47 -6.12
N ALA A 186 -15.97 3.73 -5.58
CA ALA A 186 -15.34 2.93 -4.53
C ALA A 186 -15.96 3.17 -3.14
N VAL A 187 -17.27 3.44 -3.09
CA VAL A 187 -18.08 3.71 -1.90
C VAL A 187 -19.01 2.52 -1.62
N GLU A 188 -19.22 2.20 -0.35
CA GLU A 188 -20.11 1.12 0.10
C GLU A 188 -21.58 1.41 -0.24
N SER A 189 -22.02 2.66 0.00
CA SER A 189 -23.38 3.07 -0.29
C SER A 189 -23.70 3.00 -1.79
N ARG A 190 -24.89 2.48 -2.10
CA ARG A 190 -25.47 2.49 -3.46
C ARG A 190 -26.62 3.49 -3.59
N ASP A 191 -26.73 4.42 -2.65
CA ASP A 191 -27.76 5.45 -2.65
C ASP A 191 -27.54 6.46 -3.78
N THR A 192 -28.52 6.57 -4.68
CA THR A 192 -28.51 7.51 -5.80
C THR A 192 -28.72 8.96 -5.37
N SER A 193 -29.24 9.21 -4.16
CA SER A 193 -29.42 10.55 -3.59
C SER A 193 -28.14 11.13 -2.97
N HIS A 194 -27.05 10.36 -2.95
CA HIS A 194 -25.77 10.78 -2.40
C HIS A 194 -25.26 12.06 -3.11
N THR A 195 -24.84 13.07 -2.35
CA THR A 195 -24.44 14.39 -2.89
C THR A 195 -23.29 14.35 -3.90
N MET A 196 -22.46 13.32 -3.80
CA MET A 196 -21.32 13.04 -4.69
C MET A 196 -21.68 12.16 -5.89
N ARG A 197 -22.95 11.73 -6.03
CA ARG A 197 -23.41 10.86 -7.14
C ARG A 197 -23.12 11.46 -8.51
N SER A 198 -23.22 12.78 -8.64
CA SER A 198 -22.96 13.48 -9.90
C SER A 198 -21.50 13.39 -10.38
N LEU A 199 -20.57 12.92 -9.54
CA LEU A 199 -19.15 12.73 -9.90
C LEU A 199 -18.90 11.38 -10.59
N CYS A 200 -19.87 10.46 -10.55
CA CYS A 200 -19.79 9.17 -11.21
C CYS A 200 -20.56 9.19 -12.53
N SER A 201 -19.87 8.89 -13.63
CA SER A 201 -20.47 8.89 -14.97
C SER A 201 -21.37 7.68 -15.24
N TRP A 202 -21.23 6.61 -14.46
CA TRP A 202 -21.87 5.33 -14.76
C TRP A 202 -23.06 5.02 -13.83
N PRO A 203 -24.06 4.26 -14.29
CA PRO A 203 -25.09 3.68 -13.43
C PRO A 203 -24.48 2.77 -12.35
N LEU A 204 -25.01 2.78 -11.13
CA LEU A 204 -24.39 2.05 -10.01
C LEU A 204 -24.51 0.52 -10.18
N ASP A 205 -25.57 0.04 -10.81
CA ASP A 205 -25.77 -1.37 -11.16
C ASP A 205 -24.82 -1.89 -12.24
N SER A 206 -24.21 -1.00 -13.03
CA SER A 206 -23.25 -1.39 -14.10
C SER A 206 -21.89 -1.87 -13.59
N PHE A 207 -21.59 -1.67 -12.30
CA PHE A 207 -20.30 -2.05 -11.72
C PHE A 207 -20.22 -3.54 -11.35
N THR A 208 -19.17 -4.19 -11.85
CA THR A 208 -18.83 -5.59 -11.54
C THR A 208 -18.22 -5.80 -10.16
N TYR A 209 -18.01 -4.71 -9.41
CA TYR A 209 -17.42 -4.68 -8.07
C TYR A 209 -18.24 -3.80 -7.13
N ASP A 210 -17.98 -3.90 -5.82
CA ASP A 210 -18.49 -2.98 -4.81
C ASP A 210 -17.36 -2.17 -4.17
N GLY A 211 -17.70 -0.99 -3.65
CA GLY A 211 -16.77 -0.12 -2.95
C GLY A 211 -16.75 -0.35 -1.44
N LEU A 212 -15.65 0.06 -0.79
CA LEU A 212 -15.45 -0.04 0.66
C LEU A 212 -15.40 1.32 1.38
N GLY A 213 -15.40 2.43 0.64
CA GLY A 213 -15.41 3.78 1.21
C GLY A 213 -16.71 4.06 1.98
N THR A 214 -16.60 4.62 3.19
CA THR A 214 -17.76 4.90 4.06
C THR A 214 -18.10 6.37 4.18
N HIS A 215 -17.15 7.25 3.89
CA HIS A 215 -17.29 8.69 4.00
C HIS A 215 -16.39 9.36 2.96
N SER A 216 -16.61 10.65 2.75
CA SER A 216 -15.76 11.45 1.88
C SER A 216 -14.38 11.66 2.53
N PRO A 217 -13.27 11.36 1.81
CA PRO A 217 -11.93 11.72 2.28
C PRO A 217 -11.76 13.20 2.58
N MET A 218 -12.55 14.08 1.94
CA MET A 218 -12.53 15.53 2.21
C MET A 218 -13.08 15.92 3.59
N SER A 219 -13.83 15.03 4.25
CA SER A 219 -14.35 15.29 5.61
C SER A 219 -13.34 14.94 6.70
N GLU A 220 -12.28 14.21 6.36
CA GLU A 220 -11.27 13.77 7.31
C GLU A 220 -10.42 14.95 7.84
N GLN A 221 -9.77 14.71 8.98
CA GLN A 221 -8.70 15.59 9.43
C GLN A 221 -7.44 15.38 8.59
N VAL A 222 -6.83 16.48 8.17
CA VAL A 222 -5.60 16.46 7.38
C VAL A 222 -4.46 16.97 8.25
N PRO A 223 -3.49 16.13 8.65
CA PRO A 223 -2.34 16.58 9.40
C PRO A 223 -1.39 17.32 8.46
N GLY A 224 -0.96 18.52 8.83
CA GLY A 224 -0.09 19.32 7.97
C GLY A 224 0.70 20.43 8.65
N ASN A 225 0.41 20.80 9.91
CA ASN A 225 1.02 21.96 10.56
C ASN A 225 0.83 23.24 9.72
N PHE A 226 -0.42 23.50 9.32
CA PHE A 226 -0.82 24.60 8.44
C PHE A 226 -0.57 26.00 9.01
N ASP A 227 -0.20 26.07 10.28
CA ASP A 227 0.13 27.24 11.07
C ASP A 227 1.63 27.60 11.06
N LEU A 228 2.49 26.77 10.47
CA LEU A 228 3.93 27.00 10.37
C LEU A 228 4.32 27.74 9.07
N THR A 229 5.38 28.54 9.13
CA THR A 229 6.01 29.14 7.94
C THR A 229 6.82 28.12 7.13
N ASP A 230 7.19 28.47 5.90
CA ASP A 230 8.03 27.64 5.04
C ASP A 230 9.38 27.28 5.71
N GLU A 231 10.03 28.22 6.38
CA GLU A 231 11.28 27.98 7.12
C GLU A 231 11.06 27.03 8.30
N GLN A 232 9.97 27.20 9.04
CA GLN A 232 9.64 26.34 10.17
C GLN A 232 9.30 24.91 9.72
N LEU A 233 8.65 24.76 8.56
CA LEU A 233 8.39 23.46 7.94
C LEU A 233 9.68 22.77 7.49
N GLU A 234 10.62 23.51 6.94
CA GLU A 234 11.95 23.01 6.56
C GLU A 234 12.74 22.56 7.80
N GLU A 235 12.80 23.38 8.85
CA GLU A 235 13.45 23.01 10.12
C GLU A 235 12.82 21.76 10.75
N LEU A 236 11.49 21.65 10.71
CA LEU A 236 10.78 20.49 11.22
C LEU A 236 11.11 19.22 10.41
N ALA A 237 11.21 19.34 9.08
CA ALA A 237 11.60 18.24 8.22
C ALA A 237 13.03 17.78 8.53
N GLN A 238 13.97 18.70 8.70
CA GLN A 238 15.35 18.38 9.08
C GLN A 238 15.42 17.68 10.44
N ARG A 239 14.68 18.18 11.45
CA ARG A 239 14.57 17.54 12.77
C ARG A 239 13.98 16.12 12.68
N THR A 240 12.95 15.96 11.86
CA THR A 240 12.30 14.66 11.63
C THR A 240 13.25 13.67 10.94
N LEU A 241 13.99 14.12 9.93
CA LEU A 241 15.00 13.31 9.24
C LEU A 241 16.10 12.84 10.20
N LYS A 242 16.63 13.75 11.04
CA LYS A 242 17.62 13.43 12.06
C LYS A 242 17.08 12.36 13.03
N THR A 243 15.89 12.58 13.57
CA THR A 243 15.25 11.65 14.52
C THR A 243 14.99 10.27 13.90
N ASN A 244 14.57 10.22 12.64
CA ASN A 244 14.35 8.98 11.90
C ASN A 244 15.66 8.22 11.66
N ASN A 245 16.74 8.91 11.32
CA ASN A 245 18.06 8.31 11.12
C ASN A 245 18.60 7.74 12.44
N GLU A 246 18.50 8.48 13.53
CA GLU A 246 18.85 8.00 14.87
C GLU A 246 18.03 6.77 15.28
N THR A 247 16.73 6.77 14.99
CA THR A 247 15.84 5.65 15.32
C THR A 247 16.16 4.41 14.48
N LYS A 248 16.43 4.59 13.17
CA LYS A 248 16.91 3.51 12.30
C LYS A 248 18.23 2.94 12.81
N GLU A 249 19.16 3.79 13.24
CA GLU A 249 20.45 3.35 13.76
C GLU A 249 20.30 2.61 15.09
N ARG A 250 19.51 3.15 16.04
CA ARG A 250 19.15 2.44 17.27
C ARG A 250 18.52 1.08 16.99
N SER A 251 17.62 1.00 16.01
CA SER A 251 17.01 -0.28 15.61
C SER A 251 18.04 -1.24 15.01
N ARG A 252 18.98 -0.77 14.18
CA ARG A 252 20.07 -1.59 13.64
C ARG A 252 20.99 -2.11 14.74
N LEU A 253 21.37 -1.26 15.68
CA LEU A 253 22.17 -1.64 16.84
C LEU A 253 21.43 -2.66 17.71
N ARG A 254 20.13 -2.47 17.94
CA ARG A 254 19.30 -3.44 18.67
C ARG A 254 19.21 -4.79 17.96
N ILE A 255 19.07 -4.82 16.63
CA ILE A 255 19.06 -6.06 15.84
C ILE A 255 20.45 -6.73 15.86
N LYS A 256 21.52 -5.94 15.78
CA LYS A 256 22.90 -6.44 15.87
C LYS A 256 23.22 -6.99 17.26
N ALA A 257 22.69 -6.35 18.31
CA ALA A 257 22.87 -6.72 19.70
C ALA A 257 21.91 -7.83 20.16
N SER A 258 20.77 -8.00 19.48
CA SER A 258 19.91 -9.16 19.72
C SER A 258 20.67 -10.40 19.27
N GLU A 259 21.05 -11.25 20.22
CA GLU A 259 21.53 -12.59 19.92
C GLU A 259 20.55 -13.24 18.95
N ARG A 260 21.07 -13.76 17.83
CA ARG A 260 20.25 -14.37 16.77
C ARG A 260 19.27 -15.35 17.41
N ILE A 261 17.98 -15.02 17.34
CA ILE A 261 16.92 -15.83 17.92
C ILE A 261 16.89 -17.12 17.12
N SER A 262 17.41 -18.21 17.68
CA SER A 262 17.53 -19.48 16.95
C SER A 262 16.50 -20.49 17.42
N CYS A 263 15.96 -21.25 16.49
CA CYS A 263 15.15 -22.42 16.84
C CYS A 263 16.05 -23.50 17.43
N LYS A 264 15.90 -23.82 18.72
CA LYS A 264 16.71 -24.85 19.40
C LYS A 264 16.65 -26.24 18.76
N MET A 265 15.52 -26.61 18.14
CA MET A 265 15.35 -27.92 17.47
C MET A 265 15.86 -27.97 16.02
N CYS A 266 15.81 -26.85 15.29
CA CYS A 266 16.20 -26.80 13.88
C CYS A 266 17.56 -26.16 13.65
N HIS A 267 18.12 -25.50 14.67
CA HIS A 267 19.30 -24.64 14.62
C HIS A 267 19.24 -23.59 13.50
N VAL A 268 18.03 -23.14 13.16
CA VAL A 268 17.80 -22.07 12.17
C VAL A 268 17.83 -20.74 12.91
N ASN A 269 18.72 -19.85 12.47
CA ASN A 269 18.75 -18.47 12.92
C ASN A 269 17.53 -17.73 12.37
N CYS A 270 16.74 -17.16 13.26
CA CYS A 270 15.63 -16.26 12.94
C CYS A 270 16.05 -14.83 13.28
N SER A 271 15.69 -13.89 12.43
CA SER A 271 16.01 -12.47 12.57
C SER A 271 15.10 -11.73 13.56
N SER A 272 13.98 -12.36 13.95
CA SER A 272 12.98 -11.82 14.89
C SER A 272 12.18 -12.92 15.58
N TYR A 273 11.50 -12.57 16.69
CA TYR A 273 10.55 -13.48 17.35
C TYR A 273 9.36 -13.84 16.47
N PHE A 274 8.91 -12.94 15.58
CA PHE A 274 7.84 -13.24 14.61
C PHE A 274 8.29 -14.30 13.61
N GLU A 275 9.51 -14.17 13.09
CA GLU A 275 10.07 -15.18 12.18
C GLU A 275 10.28 -16.53 12.88
N LEU A 276 10.69 -16.53 14.16
CA LEU A 276 10.76 -17.75 14.97
C LEU A 276 9.37 -18.35 15.18
N ALA A 277 8.34 -17.55 15.48
CA ALA A 277 6.97 -18.02 15.65
C ALA A 277 6.42 -18.62 14.35
N ARG A 278 6.63 -17.95 13.22
CA ARG A 278 6.28 -18.45 11.88
C ARG A 278 7.06 -19.73 11.54
N HIS A 279 8.35 -19.79 11.87
CA HIS A 279 9.17 -20.98 11.71
C HIS A 279 8.60 -22.14 12.53
N ASN A 280 8.31 -21.93 13.81
CA ASN A 280 7.75 -22.93 14.72
C ASN A 280 6.36 -23.42 14.28
N GLY A 281 5.55 -22.54 13.70
CA GLY A 281 4.23 -22.88 13.14
C GLY A 281 4.28 -23.51 11.75
N SER A 282 5.45 -23.56 11.09
CA SER A 282 5.55 -24.15 9.75
C SER A 282 5.36 -25.66 9.79
N ASN A 283 4.67 -26.21 8.78
CA ASN A 283 4.48 -27.66 8.65
C ASN A 283 5.80 -28.45 8.72
N ARG A 284 6.89 -27.86 8.19
CA ARG A 284 8.23 -28.47 8.22
C ARG A 284 8.82 -28.55 9.62
N HIS A 285 8.64 -27.51 10.44
CA HIS A 285 9.07 -27.53 11.84
C HIS A 285 8.21 -28.51 12.65
N LEU A 286 6.88 -28.40 12.55
CA LEU A 286 5.92 -29.26 13.25
C LEU A 286 6.16 -30.75 12.95
N GLU A 287 6.46 -31.09 11.70
CA GLU A 287 6.80 -32.45 11.30
C GLU A 287 8.11 -32.94 11.94
N ARG A 288 9.11 -32.07 12.06
CA ARG A 288 10.36 -32.40 12.77
C ARG A 288 10.09 -32.60 14.27
N VAL A 289 9.25 -31.77 14.90
CA VAL A 289 8.84 -31.94 16.31
C VAL A 289 8.19 -33.30 16.52
N ARG A 290 7.24 -33.67 15.66
CA ARG A 290 6.55 -34.98 15.71
C ARG A 290 7.55 -36.13 15.59
N LYS A 291 8.49 -36.05 14.64
CA LYS A 291 9.53 -37.07 14.47
C LYS A 291 10.46 -37.17 15.68
N THR A 292 10.86 -36.04 16.27
CA THR A 292 11.68 -36.02 17.49
C THR A 292 10.93 -36.63 18.68
N ALA A 293 9.67 -36.25 18.88
CA ALA A 293 8.84 -36.75 19.98
C ALA A 293 8.54 -38.26 19.85
N ALA A 294 8.40 -38.76 18.61
CA ALA A 294 8.25 -40.18 18.32
C ALA A 294 9.58 -40.97 18.40
N GLY A 295 10.70 -40.34 18.78
CA GLY A 295 12.01 -40.99 18.86
C GLY A 295 12.60 -41.41 17.50
N THR A 296 12.05 -40.92 16.39
CA THR A 296 12.45 -41.31 15.02
C THR A 296 13.63 -40.51 14.45
N ILE A 297 14.17 -39.54 15.18
CA ILE A 297 15.36 -38.78 14.76
C ILE A 297 16.63 -39.39 15.37
N ALA A 298 16.96 -40.58 14.87
CA ALA A 298 18.31 -41.11 14.67
C ALA A 298 18.13 -42.53 14.13
N LYS A 299 17.88 -42.66 12.82
CA LYS A 299 17.77 -43.97 12.19
C LYS A 299 19.09 -44.77 12.29
N TYR A 300 20.23 -44.07 12.40
CA TYR A 300 21.55 -44.67 12.45
C TYR A 300 22.33 -44.17 13.68
N ARG A 301 22.61 -45.08 14.61
CA ARG A 301 23.38 -44.83 15.83
C ARG A 301 24.73 -45.56 15.73
N CYS A 302 25.82 -44.84 15.97
CA CYS A 302 27.13 -45.47 16.03
C CYS A 302 27.23 -46.36 17.27
N LYS A 303 27.76 -47.58 17.12
CA LYS A 303 27.94 -48.52 18.24
C LYS A 303 29.23 -48.24 19.04
N VAL A 304 30.14 -47.45 18.47
CA VAL A 304 31.50 -47.22 19.02
C VAL A 304 31.60 -45.87 19.75
N CYS A 305 30.76 -44.89 19.41
CA CYS A 305 30.73 -43.59 20.07
C CYS A 305 29.31 -43.00 20.12
N PRO A 306 29.06 -41.91 20.89
CA PRO A 306 27.74 -41.30 21.05
C PRO A 306 27.15 -40.61 19.80
N TRP A 307 27.77 -40.77 18.63
CA TRP A 307 27.36 -40.09 17.40
C TRP A 307 26.10 -40.71 16.77
N THR A 308 25.20 -39.85 16.26
CA THR A 308 23.93 -40.27 15.64
C THR A 308 23.65 -39.52 14.34
N SER A 309 22.86 -40.11 13.45
CA SER A 309 22.40 -39.46 12.22
C SER A 309 21.06 -40.00 11.70
N ASP A 310 20.36 -39.14 10.95
CA ASP A 310 19.15 -39.46 10.19
C ASP A 310 19.45 -39.88 8.73
N LYS A 311 20.71 -39.80 8.28
CA LYS A 311 21.14 -40.11 6.91
C LYS A 311 22.14 -41.27 6.88
N ALA A 312 21.84 -42.28 6.07
CA ALA A 312 22.69 -43.46 5.89
C ALA A 312 24.11 -43.10 5.36
N SER A 313 24.20 -42.17 4.40
CA SER A 313 25.47 -41.74 3.83
C SER A 313 26.38 -41.03 4.85
N ALA A 314 25.80 -40.23 5.74
CA ALA A 314 26.51 -39.59 6.82
C ALA A 314 27.00 -40.62 7.86
N PHE A 315 26.20 -41.65 8.16
CA PHE A 315 26.58 -42.74 9.04
C PHE A 315 27.74 -43.59 8.49
N VAL A 316 27.70 -43.95 7.20
CA VAL A 316 28.79 -44.69 6.55
C VAL A 316 30.08 -43.86 6.53
N ASN A 317 30.00 -42.57 6.19
CA ASN A 317 31.16 -41.67 6.20
C ASN A 317 31.75 -41.51 7.61
N HIS A 318 30.91 -41.36 8.63
CA HIS A 318 31.35 -41.32 10.03
C HIS A 318 32.07 -42.62 10.43
N ARG A 319 31.46 -43.78 10.16
CA ARG A 319 32.05 -45.10 10.47
C ARG A 319 33.41 -45.30 9.79
N ASN A 320 33.50 -44.94 8.51
CA ASN A 320 34.73 -45.15 7.73
C ASN A 320 35.85 -44.20 8.17
N ARG A 321 35.55 -42.92 8.43
CA ARG A 321 36.57 -41.93 8.79
C ARG A 321 37.02 -41.98 10.25
N LYS A 322 36.15 -42.41 11.17
CA LYS A 322 36.42 -42.37 12.62
C LYS A 322 36.67 -43.73 13.25
N HIS A 323 36.19 -44.80 12.63
CA HIS A 323 36.28 -46.17 13.18
C HIS A 323 36.85 -47.17 12.16
N GLY A 324 37.46 -46.70 11.07
CA GLY A 324 38.29 -47.52 10.19
C GLY A 324 37.57 -48.66 9.46
N GLY A 325 36.24 -48.60 9.32
CA GLY A 325 35.49 -49.55 8.50
C GLY A 325 35.73 -51.04 8.83
N ALA A 326 35.69 -51.43 10.11
CA ALA A 326 35.68 -52.86 10.46
C ALA A 326 34.30 -53.47 10.17
N GLY A 327 34.23 -54.33 9.16
CA GLY A 327 33.04 -55.12 8.85
C GLY A 327 32.81 -56.23 9.88
N LYS A 328 31.58 -56.29 10.40
CA LYS A 328 30.69 -57.45 10.45
C LYS A 328 29.29 -56.97 10.79
#